data_AF-A0A0J7JV57-F1
#
_entry.id   AF-A0A0J7JV57-F1
#
_cell.length_a   1.000
_cell.length_b   1.000
_cell.length_c   1.000
_cell.angle_alpha   90.00
_cell.angle_beta   90.00
_cell.angle_gamma   90.00
#
_symmetry.space_group_name_H-M   'P 1'
#
loop_
_entity.id
_entity.type
_entity.pdbx_description
1 polymer ?
#
loop_
_entity_poly.entity_id
_entity_poly.type
_entity_poly.pdbx_seq_one_letter_code
_entity_poly.pdbx_strand_id
1 'polypeptide(L)' 'MEELKIPKLDGENYTAWSIRTRAALVQKNCWDAISPGYGDTLNEVQSKNNEKALTFLFLVVEDQFLFF' A
#
# COMPACT_ATOMS: atom_id res chain seq x y z
N MET A 1 -18.64 2.79 -8.16
CA MET A 1 -17.61 2.23 -7.27
C MET A 1 -17.04 3.41 -6.52
N GLU A 2 -17.29 3.54 -5.21
CA GLU A 2 -16.69 4.63 -4.42
C GLU A 2 -15.16 4.55 -4.55
N GLU A 3 -14.57 5.66 -4.92
CA GLU A 3 -13.12 5.82 -5.03
C GLU A 3 -12.53 5.67 -3.62
N LEU A 4 -11.70 4.64 -3.42
CA LEU A 4 -11.10 4.33 -2.13
C LEU A 4 -10.07 5.43 -1.78
N LYS A 5 -10.50 6.54 -1.19
CA LYS A 5 -9.62 7.63 -0.75
C LYS A 5 -8.96 7.28 0.59
N ILE A 6 -7.70 6.87 0.53
CA ILE A 6 -6.85 6.78 1.73
C ILE A 6 -6.39 8.20 2.06
N PRO A 7 -6.66 8.72 3.28
CA PRO A 7 -6.22 10.07 3.65
C PRO A 7 -4.70 10.17 3.64
N LYS A 8 -4.15 11.38 3.47
CA LYS A 8 -2.72 11.63 3.58
C LYS A 8 -2.20 11.19 4.95
N LEU A 9 -1.08 10.47 5.01
CA LEU A 9 -0.44 10.15 6.29
C LEU A 9 0.14 11.42 6.92
N ASP A 10 -0.17 11.65 8.19
CA ASP A 10 0.42 12.70 9.02
C ASP A 10 0.86 12.13 10.38
N GLY A 11 1.42 12.99 11.24
CA GLY A 11 1.93 12.59 12.56
C GLY A 11 0.84 12.17 13.56
N GLU A 12 -0.43 12.45 13.28
CA GLU A 12 -1.56 12.21 14.20
C GLU A 12 -2.45 11.06 13.73
N ASN A 13 -2.44 10.73 12.43
CA ASN A 13 -3.39 9.81 11.82
C ASN A 13 -2.85 8.43 11.47
N TYR A 14 -1.59 8.11 11.84
CA TYR A 14 -0.91 6.85 11.50
C TYR A 14 -1.75 5.59 11.77
N THR A 15 -2.42 5.51 12.94
CA THR A 15 -3.26 4.36 13.29
C THR A 15 -4.45 4.21 12.33
N ALA A 16 -5.16 5.29 12.03
CA ALA A 16 -6.29 5.26 11.11
C ALA A 16 -5.83 4.98 9.66
N TRP A 17 -4.71 5.58 9.26
CA TRP A 17 -4.09 5.40 7.97
C TRP A 17 -3.67 3.94 7.75
N SER A 18 -2.91 3.37 8.67
CA SER A 18 -2.39 1.99 8.58
C SER A 18 -3.51 0.96 8.48
N ILE A 19 -4.62 1.13 9.22
CA ILE A 19 -5.79 0.26 9.14
C ILE A 19 -6.44 0.33 7.75
N ARG A 20 -6.64 1.54 7.20
CA ARG A 20 -7.26 1.72 5.87
C ARG A 20 -6.38 1.19 4.75
N THR A 21 -5.09 1.48 4.80
CA THR A 21 -4.08 0.99 3.86
C THR A 21 -4.03 -0.53 3.86
N ARG A 22 -3.99 -1.16 5.05
CA ARG A 22 -4.06 -2.62 5.18
C ARG A 22 -5.36 -3.19 4.59
N ALA A 23 -6.51 -2.62 4.92
CA ALA A 23 -7.80 -3.09 4.40
C ALA A 23 -7.88 -3.00 2.87
N ALA A 24 -7.36 -1.91 2.28
CA ALA A 24 -7.31 -1.74 0.83
C ALA A 24 -6.40 -2.78 0.16
N LEU A 25 -5.23 -3.05 0.74
CA LEU A 25 -4.27 -4.01 0.21
C LEU A 25 -4.74 -5.47 0.36
N VAL A 26 -5.44 -5.80 1.44
CA VAL A 26 -6.11 -7.10 1.61
C VAL A 26 -7.19 -7.29 0.54
N GLN A 27 -8.04 -6.29 0.29
CA GLN A 27 -9.06 -6.36 -0.77
C GLN A 27 -8.45 -6.58 -2.16
N LYS A 28 -7.21 -6.10 -2.38
CA LYS A 28 -6.49 -6.28 -3.63
C LYS A 28 -5.62 -7.54 -3.67
N ASN A 29 -5.65 -8.39 -2.64
CA ASN A 29 -4.76 -9.56 -2.48
C ASN A 29 -3.26 -9.20 -2.60
N CYS A 30 -2.89 -8.00 -2.15
CA CYS A 30 -1.52 -7.50 -2.24
C CYS A 30 -0.84 -7.35 -0.87
N TRP A 31 -1.58 -7.52 0.24
CA TRP A 31 -1.02 -7.36 1.60
C TRP A 31 0.15 -8.30 1.87
N ASP A 32 0.04 -9.57 1.47
CA ASP A 32 1.09 -10.57 1.74
C ASP A 32 2.38 -10.33 0.94
N ALA A 33 2.34 -9.47 -0.07
CA ALA A 33 3.50 -9.10 -0.90
C ALA A 33 4.34 -7.96 -0.31
N ILE A 34 3.71 -7.10 0.49
CA ILE A 34 4.38 -6.00 1.23
C ILE A 34 4.64 -6.36 2.70
N SER A 35 4.06 -7.46 3.18
CA SER A 35 4.30 -8.03 4.51
C SER A 35 5.52 -8.96 4.66
N PRO A 36 6.35 -9.31 3.65
CA PRO A 36 7.66 -9.87 3.95
C PRO A 36 8.49 -8.76 4.63
N GLY A 37 9.13 -9.10 5.75
CA GLY A 37 9.95 -8.16 6.47
C GLY A 37 11.08 -7.62 5.59
N TYR A 38 11.63 -6.47 5.96
CA TYR A 38 12.86 -5.97 5.33
C TYR A 38 13.94 -7.07 5.35
N GLY A 39 14.36 -7.54 4.18
CA GLY A 39 15.42 -8.54 4.02
C GLY A 39 15.01 -9.86 3.35
N ASP A 40 13.72 -10.10 3.13
CA ASP A 40 13.25 -11.31 2.45
C ASP A 40 13.20 -11.15 0.92
N THR A 41 13.78 -12.09 0.18
CA THR A 41 13.70 -12.13 -1.30
C THR A 41 12.30 -12.55 -1.73
N LEU A 42 11.59 -11.67 -2.44
CA LEU A 42 10.29 -11.98 -3.02
C LEU A 42 10.41 -13.04 -4.12
N ASN A 43 9.48 -14.01 -4.14
CA ASN A 43 9.29 -14.87 -5.31
C ASN A 43 8.55 -14.12 -6.43
N GLU A 44 8.48 -14.70 -7.64
CA GLU A 44 7.89 -14.03 -8.82
C GLU A 44 6.42 -13.59 -8.60
N VAL A 45 5.62 -14.39 -7.89
CA VAL A 45 4.22 -14.06 -7.58
C VAL A 45 4.13 -12.90 -6.59
N GLN A 46 4.98 -12.92 -5.56
CA GLN A 46 5.06 -11.84 -4.58
C GLN A 46 5.56 -10.55 -5.22
N SER A 47 6.56 -10.59 -6.11
CA SER A 47 7.05 -9.42 -6.84
C SER A 47 5.95 -8.77 -7.68
N LYS A 48 5.17 -9.57 -8.42
CA LYS A 48 4.03 -9.06 -9.21
C LYS A 48 2.94 -8.44 -8.32
N ASN A 49 2.69 -9.01 -7.15
CA ASN A 49 1.72 -8.47 -6.20
C ASN A 49 2.24 -7.20 -5.51
N ASN A 50 3.55 -7.12 -5.27
CA ASN A 50 4.20 -5.92 -4.73
C ASN A 50 4.12 -4.75 -5.72
N GLU A 51 4.39 -4.99 -7.00
CA GLU A 51 4.21 -3.98 -8.05
C GLU A 51 2.76 -3.47 -8.11
N LYS A 52 1.77 -4.36 -8.05
CA LYS A 52 0.35 -3.98 -7.99
C LYS A 52 0.00 -3.16 -6.76
N ALA A 53 0.54 -3.52 -5.58
CA ALA A 53 0.39 -2.75 -4.36
C ALA A 53 0.97 -1.34 -4.52
N LEU A 54 2.20 -1.23 -5.03
CA LEU A 54 2.87 0.05 -5.25
C LEU A 54 2.11 0.93 -6.25
N THR A 55 1.67 0.37 -7.39
CA THR A 55 0.85 1.12 -8.35
C THR A 55 -0.48 1.57 -7.73
N PHE A 56 -1.14 0.72 -6.94
CA PHE A 56 -2.36 1.12 -6.24
C PHE A 56 -2.11 2.25 -5.25
N LEU A 57 -1.06 2.15 -4.43
CA LEU A 57 -0.68 3.21 -3.50
C LEU A 57 -0.33 4.50 -4.26
N PHE A 58 0.42 4.42 -5.36
CA PHE A 58 0.74 5.56 -6.22
C PHE A 58 -0.52 6.23 -6.78
N LEU A 59 -1.51 5.45 -7.23
CA LEU A 59 -2.73 6.01 -7.82
C LEU A 59 -3.69 6.60 -6.76
N VAL A 60 -3.60 6.15 -5.52
CA VAL A 60 -4.50 6.55 -4.43
C VAL A 60 -3.87 7.63 -3.53
N VAL A 61 -2.54 7.74 -3.54
CA VAL A 61 -1.77 8.76 -2.82
C VAL A 61 -1.36 9.84 -3.82
N GLU A 62 -1.59 11.12 -3.49
CA GLU A 62 -1.27 12.22 -4.41
C GLU A 62 0.24 12.30 -4.75
N ASP A 63 0.55 12.54 -6.04
CA ASP A 63 1.91 12.55 -6.63
C ASP A 63 2.96 13.38 -5.88
N GLN A 64 2.53 14.44 -5.18
CA GLN A 64 3.40 15.31 -4.38
C GLN A 64 4.08 14.60 -3.19
N PHE A 65 3.76 13.33 -2.92
CA PHE A 65 4.27 12.57 -1.76
C PHE A 65 5.14 11.36 -2.12
N LEU A 66 5.56 11.22 -3.39
CA LEU A 66 6.44 10.15 -3.86
C LEU A 66 7.92 10.56 -3.97
N PHE A 67 8.23 11.81 -3.66
CA PHE A 67 9.60 12.28 -3.56
C PHE A 67 10.12 12.00 -2.14
N PHE A 68 11.04 11.03 -2.04
CA PHE A 68 11.87 10.78 -0.85
C PHE A 68 13.16 11.59 -0.93
#